data_AF-A0AAE6JEV9-F1
#
_entry.id   AF-A0AAE6JEV9-F1
#
_cell.length_a   1.000
_cell.length_b   1.000
_cell.length_c   1.000
_cell.angle_alpha   90.00
_cell.angle_beta   90.00
_cell.angle_gamma   90.00
#
_symmetry.space_group_name_H-M   'P 1'
#
loop_
_entity.id
_entity.type
_entity.pdbx_description
1 polymer ?
#
loop_
_entity_poly.entity_id
_entity_poly.type
_entity_poly.pdbx_seq_one_letter_code
_entity_poly.pdbx_strand_id
1 'polypeptide(L)'
;MQSCVYAGLNKVPAFRELPEKYVKGLHQPIVAEAEFWLVQNMLESGKRKTRLQPDDNFPLRGVLRCWCGKKMTAGWTKGRKQYYLYYRCTEHTSYNLKGEMLHEHFGALLKALSFKPHQIRFIIEIAKTMLIEPIKVNRERQKKRLKP
;
A
#
# COMPACT_ATOMS: atom_id res chain seq x y z
N MET A 1 7.54 -12.84 15.37
CA MET A 1 7.97 -11.99 16.49
C MET A 1 6.83 -11.92 17.52
N GLN A 2 6.48 -13.05 18.15
CA GLN A 2 5.35 -13.10 19.09
C GLN A 2 5.81 -13.06 20.56
N SER A 3 7.06 -13.43 20.84
CA SER A 3 7.58 -13.44 22.20
C SER A 3 7.97 -12.03 22.65
N CYS A 4 7.36 -11.57 23.74
CA CYS A 4 7.66 -10.29 24.40
C CYS A 4 9.05 -10.27 25.09
N VAL A 5 9.64 -11.45 25.33
CA VAL A 5 10.97 -11.59 25.97
C VAL A 5 12.05 -10.88 25.16
N TYR A 6 11.96 -10.87 23.83
CA TYR A 6 12.94 -10.18 22.96
C TYR A 6 12.95 -8.66 23.15
N ALA A 7 11.84 -8.08 23.61
CA ALA A 7 11.71 -6.67 23.92
C ALA A 7 12.13 -6.33 25.35
N GLY A 8 12.67 -7.30 26.11
CA GLY A 8 12.92 -7.12 27.53
C GLY A 8 11.65 -7.11 28.38
N LEU A 9 10.54 -7.67 27.87
CA LEU A 9 9.25 -7.70 28.56
C LEU A 9 8.89 -9.11 29.02
N ASN A 10 8.22 -9.21 30.16
CA ASN A 10 7.60 -10.41 30.68
C ASN A 10 6.09 -10.21 30.72
N LYS A 11 5.36 -11.12 30.06
CA LYS A 11 3.89 -11.16 30.07
C LYS A 11 3.41 -11.81 31.36
N VAL A 12 2.68 -11.06 32.18
CA VAL A 12 2.01 -11.55 33.38
C VAL A 12 0.55 -11.83 33.02
N PRO A 13 0.09 -13.09 33.08
CA PRO A 13 -1.30 -13.41 32.74
C PRO A 13 -2.27 -12.74 33.70
N ALA A 14 -3.50 -12.52 33.24
CA ALA A 14 -4.57 -12.00 34.09
C ALA A 14 -4.80 -12.94 35.29
N PHE A 15 -4.99 -12.37 36.47
CA PHE A 15 -5.21 -13.14 37.70
C PHE A 15 -6.29 -12.47 38.55
N ARG A 16 -7.39 -13.19 38.79
CA ARG A 16 -8.58 -12.70 39.49
C ARG A 16 -9.12 -11.43 38.81
N GLU A 17 -9.12 -10.30 39.52
CA GLU A 17 -9.59 -9.00 39.03
C GLU A 17 -8.49 -8.17 38.35
N LEU A 18 -7.25 -8.68 38.34
CA LEU A 18 -6.12 -7.97 37.74
C LEU A 18 -6.02 -8.30 36.24
N PRO A 19 -5.99 -7.30 35.35
CA PRO A 19 -5.85 -7.52 33.93
C PRO A 19 -4.44 -8.04 33.59
N GLU A 20 -4.32 -8.65 32.41
CA GLU A 20 -3.03 -9.01 31.83
C GLU A 20 -2.15 -7.75 31.68
N LYS A 21 -0.87 -7.87 32.05
CA LYS A 21 0.08 -6.77 31.91
C LYS A 21 1.45 -7.24 31.43
N TYR A 22 2.17 -6.33 30.76
CA TYR A 22 3.55 -6.52 30.37
C TYR A 22 4.45 -5.74 31.34
N VAL A 23 5.44 -6.42 31.92
CA VAL A 23 6.37 -5.84 32.90
C VAL A 23 7.79 -5.93 32.35
N LYS A 24 8.61 -4.90 32.60
CA LYS A 24 10.01 -4.91 32.20
C LYS A 24 10.79 -5.99 32.96
N GLY A 25 11.46 -6.86 32.21
CA GLY A 25 12.37 -7.88 32.73
C GLY A 25 13.73 -7.31 33.11
N LEU A 26 14.52 -8.13 33.80
CA LEU A 26 15.89 -7.78 34.21
C LEU A 26 16.93 -8.05 33.11
N HIS A 27 16.56 -8.81 32.08
CA HIS A 27 17.45 -9.16 30.99
C HIS A 27 17.55 -8.02 29.96
N GLN A 28 18.69 -7.97 29.27
CA GLN A 28 18.89 -6.99 28.22
C GLN A 28 17.97 -7.29 27.02
N PRO A 29 17.22 -6.29 26.51
CA PRO A 29 16.39 -6.46 25.33
C PRO A 29 17.26 -6.65 24.08
N ILE A 30 16.82 -7.53 23.18
CA ILE A 30 17.43 -7.74 21.86
C ILE A 30 16.85 -6.74 20.84
N VAL A 31 15.59 -6.34 21.02
CA VAL A 31 14.84 -5.44 20.15
C VAL A 31 14.22 -4.33 20.99
N ALA A 32 14.07 -3.13 20.43
CA ALA A 32 13.45 -2.03 21.15
C ALA A 32 11.97 -2.32 21.43
N GLU A 33 11.51 -1.91 22.61
CA GLU A 33 10.10 -2.08 23.02
C GLU A 33 9.12 -1.43 22.02
N ALA A 34 9.45 -0.25 21.52
CA ALA A 34 8.64 0.45 20.52
C ALA A 34 8.48 -0.34 19.21
N GLU A 35 9.56 -1.01 18.76
CA GLU A 35 9.52 -1.85 17.55
C GLU A 35 8.69 -3.11 17.77
N PHE A 36 8.80 -3.71 18.96
CA PHE A 36 7.98 -4.86 19.33
C PHE A 36 6.48 -4.52 19.29
N TRP A 37 6.06 -3.42 19.91
CA TRP A 37 4.65 -2.99 19.89
C TRP A 37 4.17 -2.62 18.50
N LEU A 38 5.01 -1.98 17.69
CA LEU A 38 4.68 -1.70 16.29
C LEU A 38 4.39 -3.00 15.51
N VAL A 39 5.20 -4.04 15.70
CA VAL A 39 4.98 -5.35 15.09
C VAL A 39 3.73 -6.04 15.65
N GLN A 40 3.48 -5.98 16.97
CA GLN A 40 2.25 -6.53 17.55
C GLN A 40 1.00 -5.88 16.94
N ASN A 41 0.97 -4.56 16.83
CA ASN A 41 -0.13 -3.83 16.19
C ASN A 41 -0.34 -4.28 14.73
N MET A 42 0.74 -4.52 13.98
CA MET A 42 0.64 -5.04 12.61
C MET A 42 0.06 -6.46 12.57
N LEU A 43 0.47 -7.33 13.49
CA LEU A 43 -0.02 -8.71 13.59
C LEU A 43 -1.50 -8.77 14.02
N GLU A 44 -1.88 -8.02 15.06
CA GLU A 44 -3.26 -7.92 15.57
C GLU A 44 -4.22 -7.34 14.54
N SER A 45 -3.78 -6.34 13.77
CA SER A 45 -4.62 -5.76 12.73
C SER A 45 -5.10 -6.79 11.69
N GLY A 46 -4.43 -7.95 11.59
CA GLY A 46 -4.72 -8.99 10.59
C GLY A 46 -4.53 -8.53 9.15
N LYS A 47 -4.19 -7.25 8.94
CA LYS A 47 -3.97 -6.62 7.65
C LYS A 47 -2.59 -7.03 7.17
N ARG A 48 -2.47 -8.25 6.66
CA ARG A 48 -1.37 -8.59 5.76
C ARG A 48 -1.43 -7.58 4.63
N LYS A 49 -0.51 -6.62 4.61
CA LYS A 49 -0.26 -5.82 3.42
C LYS A 49 -0.01 -6.83 2.31
N THR A 50 -0.96 -6.98 1.39
CA THR A 50 -0.73 -7.78 0.19
C THR A 50 0.47 -7.14 -0.47
N ARG A 51 1.63 -7.81 -0.43
CA ARG A 51 2.81 -7.35 -1.16
C ARG A 51 2.43 -7.47 -2.63
N LEU A 52 1.91 -6.38 -3.19
CA LEU A 52 1.91 -6.22 -4.63
C LEU A 52 3.39 -6.25 -4.97
N GLN A 53 3.84 -7.31 -5.64
CA GLN A 53 5.12 -7.31 -6.31
C GLN A 53 4.81 -6.69 -7.67
N PRO A 54 5.01 -5.38 -7.85
CA PRO A 54 4.84 -4.78 -9.15
C PRO A 54 5.86 -5.43 -10.09
N ASP A 55 5.36 -5.92 -11.20
CA ASP A 55 6.15 -6.47 -12.29
C ASP A 55 5.61 -5.77 -13.53
N ASP A 56 6.51 -5.20 -14.33
CA ASP A 56 6.16 -4.39 -15.49
C ASP A 56 5.39 -5.21 -16.54
N ASN A 57 5.57 -6.53 -16.55
CA ASN A 57 4.78 -7.42 -17.39
C ASN A 57 3.34 -7.54 -16.89
N PHE A 58 3.08 -7.35 -15.60
CA PHE A 58 1.78 -7.58 -14.97
C PHE A 58 1.21 -6.32 -14.28
N PRO A 59 1.03 -5.19 -14.99
CA PRO A 59 0.60 -3.92 -14.39
C PRO A 59 -0.77 -3.99 -13.72
N LEU A 60 -1.61 -4.95 -14.12
CA LEU A 60 -2.98 -5.11 -13.62
C LEU A 60 -3.10 -6.15 -12.48
N ARG A 61 -1.99 -6.75 -12.05
CA ARG A 61 -1.99 -7.81 -11.03
C ARG A 61 -2.47 -7.27 -9.68
N GLY A 62 -3.49 -7.91 -9.11
CA GLY A 62 -4.08 -7.51 -7.83
C GLY A 62 -4.99 -6.27 -7.91
N VAL A 63 -5.11 -5.63 -9.08
CA VAL A 63 -6.10 -4.57 -9.36
C VAL A 63 -7.36 -5.18 -9.95
N LEU A 64 -7.22 -6.06 -10.95
CA LEU A 64 -8.34 -6.76 -11.55
C LEU A 64 -9.07 -7.63 -10.54
N ARG A 65 -10.40 -7.57 -10.56
CA ARG A 65 -11.26 -8.41 -9.75
C ARG A 65 -12.07 -9.31 -10.66
N CYS A 66 -12.18 -10.58 -10.26
CA CYS A 66 -13.14 -11.49 -10.85
C CYS A 66 -14.56 -11.08 -10.44
N TRP A 67 -15.56 -11.60 -11.13
CA TRP A 67 -16.98 -11.44 -10.77
C TRP A 67 -17.29 -12.00 -9.37
N CYS A 68 -16.46 -12.91 -8.84
CA CYS A 68 -16.55 -13.35 -7.43
C CYS A 68 -15.97 -12.36 -6.41
N GLY A 69 -15.51 -11.18 -6.85
CA GLY A 69 -14.95 -10.13 -6.00
C GLY A 69 -13.49 -10.35 -5.58
N LYS A 70 -12.92 -11.54 -5.78
CA LYS A 70 -11.51 -11.82 -5.48
C LYS A 70 -10.57 -11.19 -6.52
N LYS A 71 -9.40 -10.77 -6.04
CA LYS A 71 -8.31 -10.23 -6.87
C LYS A 71 -7.77 -11.31 -7.79
N MET A 72 -7.58 -10.98 -9.06
CA MET A 72 -6.96 -11.87 -10.03
C MET A 72 -5.44 -11.90 -9.86
N THR A 73 -4.87 -13.07 -10.07
CA THR A 73 -3.43 -13.29 -10.22
C THR A 73 -3.04 -13.22 -11.69
N ALA A 74 -1.74 -13.18 -11.95
CA ALA A 74 -1.21 -13.12 -13.30
C ALA A 74 -0.01 -14.06 -13.43
N GLY A 75 0.22 -14.56 -14.64
CA GLY A 75 1.34 -15.44 -14.94
C GLY A 75 1.55 -15.63 -16.43
N TRP A 76 2.58 -16.42 -16.75
CA TRP A 76 2.91 -16.83 -18.11
C TRP A 76 2.55 -18.31 -18.31
N THR A 77 1.91 -18.63 -19.44
CA THR A 77 1.77 -20.01 -19.90
C THR A 77 2.65 -20.25 -21.11
N LYS A 78 3.35 -21.39 -21.15
CA LYS A 78 4.14 -21.80 -22.32
C LYS A 78 3.24 -22.46 -23.35
N GLY A 79 3.16 -21.89 -24.55
CA GLY A 79 2.58 -22.55 -25.71
C GLY A 79 3.64 -23.23 -26.57
N ARG A 80 3.27 -23.65 -27.79
CA ARG A 80 4.18 -24.37 -28.71
C ARG A 80 5.38 -23.52 -29.16
N LYS A 81 5.18 -22.22 -29.36
CA LYS A 81 6.19 -21.31 -29.92
C LYS A 81 6.59 -20.16 -28.99
N GLN A 82 5.69 -19.74 -28.09
CA GLN A 82 5.89 -18.55 -27.26
C GLN A 82 5.17 -18.66 -25.92
N TYR A 83 5.49 -17.73 -25.02
CA TYR A 83 4.79 -17.57 -23.75
C TYR A 83 3.62 -16.58 -23.92
N TYR A 84 2.51 -16.87 -23.24
CA TYR A 84 1.31 -16.06 -23.25
C TYR A 84 1.03 -15.53 -21.85
N LEU A 85 0.86 -14.21 -21.75
CA LEU A 85 0.47 -13.56 -20.52
C LEU A 85 -1.01 -13.76 -20.27
N TYR A 86 -1.39 -14.11 -19.04
CA TYR A 86 -2.79 -14.23 -18.66
C TYR A 86 -3.07 -13.74 -17.24
N TYR A 87 -4.33 -13.38 -17.01
CA TYR A 87 -4.88 -13.10 -15.70
C TYR A 87 -5.93 -14.17 -15.35
N ARG A 88 -5.89 -14.67 -14.11
CA ARG A 88 -6.75 -15.76 -13.66
C ARG A 88 -7.28 -15.51 -12.25
N CYS A 89 -8.48 -16.00 -11.96
CA CYS A 89 -9.00 -16.02 -10.60
C CYS A 89 -8.46 -17.24 -9.83
N THR A 90 -8.19 -17.07 -8.54
CA THR A 90 -7.75 -18.16 -7.66
C THR A 90 -8.85 -19.21 -7.41
N GLU A 91 -10.11 -18.79 -7.41
CA GLU A 91 -11.27 -19.69 -7.27
C GLU A 91 -11.78 -20.20 -8.63
N HIS A 92 -12.02 -19.27 -9.56
CA HIS A 92 -12.58 -19.58 -10.87
C HIS A 92 -11.45 -19.81 -11.86
N THR A 93 -11.00 -21.05 -11.90
CA THR A 93 -9.76 -21.46 -12.58
C THR A 93 -9.93 -21.79 -14.07
N SER A 94 -11.17 -22.04 -14.48
CA SER A 94 -11.56 -22.34 -15.86
C SER A 94 -11.50 -21.11 -16.78
N TYR A 95 -11.54 -19.90 -16.22
CA TYR A 95 -11.59 -18.66 -16.97
C TYR A 95 -10.27 -17.89 -16.87
N ASN A 96 -9.56 -17.79 -17.99
CA ASN A 96 -8.31 -17.04 -18.11
C ASN A 96 -8.49 -15.89 -19.10
N LEU A 97 -8.17 -14.68 -18.67
CA LEU A 97 -8.17 -13.49 -19.51
C LEU A 97 -6.81 -13.35 -20.19
N LYS A 98 -6.82 -13.09 -21.50
CA LYS A 98 -5.61 -12.80 -22.27
C LYS A 98 -5.02 -11.46 -21.84
N GLY A 99 -3.75 -11.47 -21.46
CA GLY A 99 -3.03 -10.31 -20.95
C GLY A 99 -2.92 -9.16 -21.94
N GLU A 100 -2.47 -9.47 -23.15
CA GLU A 100 -2.27 -8.50 -24.24
C GLU A 100 -3.54 -7.72 -24.56
N MET A 101 -4.66 -8.43 -24.72
CA MET A 101 -5.98 -7.84 -24.94
C MET A 101 -6.37 -6.91 -23.78
N LEU A 102 -6.20 -7.35 -22.53
CA LEU A 102 -6.50 -6.52 -21.36
C LEU A 102 -5.65 -5.25 -21.30
N HIS A 103 -4.36 -5.35 -21.63
CA HIS A 103 -3.44 -4.22 -21.65
C HIS A 103 -3.81 -3.22 -22.73
N GLU A 104 -4.18 -3.69 -23.91
CA GLU A 104 -4.64 -2.84 -25.02
C GLU A 104 -5.91 -2.06 -24.64
N HIS A 105 -6.94 -2.76 -24.15
CA HIS A 105 -8.19 -2.13 -23.71
C HIS A 105 -7.96 -1.13 -22.57
N PHE A 106 -7.14 -1.51 -21.58
CA PHE A 106 -6.81 -0.62 -20.48
C PHE A 106 -6.05 0.61 -20.96
N GLY A 107 -5.10 0.44 -21.88
CA GLY A 107 -4.38 1.54 -22.51
C GLY A 107 -5.29 2.48 -23.30
N ALA A 108 -6.28 1.94 -24.02
CA ALA A 108 -7.29 2.74 -24.72
C ALA A 108 -8.15 3.56 -23.75
N LEU A 109 -8.59 2.95 -22.64
CA LEU A 109 -9.33 3.63 -21.58
C LEU A 109 -8.51 4.76 -20.96
N LEU A 110 -7.24 4.50 -20.63
CA LEU A 110 -6.34 5.52 -20.09
C LEU A 110 -6.13 6.69 -21.06
N LYS A 111 -6.01 6.41 -22.37
CA LYS A 111 -5.92 7.46 -23.41
C LYS A 111 -7.19 8.30 -23.47
N ALA A 112 -8.36 7.67 -23.37
CA ALA A 112 -9.64 8.37 -23.39
C ALA A 112 -9.85 9.24 -22.15
N LEU A 113 -9.33 8.81 -20.99
CA LEU A 113 -9.37 9.57 -19.73
C LEU A 113 -8.24 10.61 -19.62
N SER A 114 -7.24 10.54 -20.50
CA SER A 114 -6.09 11.44 -20.44
C SER A 114 -6.48 12.87 -20.82
N PHE A 115 -5.93 13.83 -20.09
CA PHE A 115 -6.16 15.24 -20.35
C PHE A 115 -5.45 15.68 -21.64
N LYS A 116 -6.09 16.60 -22.36
CA LYS A 116 -5.47 17.27 -23.50
C LYS A 116 -4.35 18.21 -23.02
N PRO A 117 -3.32 18.50 -23.84
CA PRO A 117 -2.18 19.32 -23.43
C PRO A 117 -2.57 20.69 -22.84
N HIS A 118 -3.61 21.33 -23.37
CA HIS A 118 -4.10 22.61 -22.84
C HIS A 118 -4.71 22.48 -21.43
N GLN A 119 -5.45 21.39 -21.16
CA GLN A 119 -6.02 21.11 -19.84
C GLN A 119 -4.92 20.85 -18.82
N ILE A 120 -3.88 20.10 -19.22
CA ILE A 120 -2.71 19.86 -18.36
C ILE A 120 -2.03 21.17 -17.99
N ARG A 121 -1.77 22.05 -18.98
CA ARG A 121 -1.16 23.37 -18.73
C ARG A 121 -1.99 24.20 -17.76
N PHE A 122 -3.30 24.27 -17.99
CA PHE A 122 -4.23 24.99 -17.14
C PHE A 122 -4.26 24.45 -15.70
N ILE A 123 -4.34 23.13 -15.53
CA ILE A 123 -4.30 22.48 -14.21
C ILE A 123 -2.98 22.76 -13.50
N ILE A 124 -1.84 22.74 -14.20
CA ILE A 124 -0.53 23.05 -13.63
C ILE A 124 -0.45 24.51 -13.18
N GLU A 125 -0.96 25.44 -13.97
CA GLU A 125 -0.99 26.86 -13.61
C GLU A 125 -1.83 27.10 -12.35
N ILE A 126 -3.03 26.54 -12.29
CA ILE A 126 -3.90 26.62 -11.10
C ILE A 126 -3.26 25.97 -9.88
N ALA A 127 -2.66 24.78 -10.04
CA ALA A 127 -2.01 24.10 -8.93
C ALA A 127 -0.83 24.94 -8.39
N LYS A 128 -0.07 25.59 -9.27
CA LYS A 128 1.02 26.50 -8.86
C LYS A 128 0.49 27.72 -8.11
N THR A 129 -0.59 28.35 -8.57
CA THR A 129 -1.16 29.51 -7.86
C THR A 129 -1.66 29.10 -6.47
N MET A 130 -2.43 28.01 -6.38
CA MET A 130 -2.95 27.47 -5.12
C MET A 130 -1.87 27.08 -4.11
N LEU A 131 -0.68 26.65 -4.58
CA LEU A 131 0.43 26.30 -3.69
C LEU A 131 1.26 27.53 -3.28
N ILE A 132 1.47 28.49 -4.18
CA ILE A 132 2.35 29.64 -3.94
C ILE A 132 1.67 30.70 -3.05
N GLU A 133 0.37 30.94 -3.23
CA GLU A 133 -0.41 31.89 -2.43
C GLU A 133 -0.34 31.64 -0.92
N PRO A 134 -0.61 30.43 -0.39
CA PRO A 134 -0.52 30.16 1.04
C PRO A 134 0.91 30.27 1.58
N ILE A 135 1.93 29.95 0.76
CA ILE A 135 3.34 30.11 1.16
C ILE A 135 3.68 31.59 1.31
N LYS A 136 3.25 32.46 0.38
CA LYS A 136 3.45 33.91 0.47
C LYS A 136 2.76 34.50 1.71
N VAL A 137 1.51 34.14 1.94
CA VAL A 137 0.74 34.58 3.12
C VAL A 137 1.40 34.13 4.43
N ASN A 138 1.88 32.89 4.52
CA ASN A 138 2.60 32.41 5.70
C ASN A 138 3.93 33.15 5.91
N ARG A 139 4.68 33.44 4.84
CA ARG A 139 5.94 34.19 4.90
C ARG A 139 5.72 35.63 5.36
N GLU A 140 4.64 36.27 4.92
CA GLU A 140 4.24 37.61 5.35
C GLU A 140 3.77 37.62 6.81
N ARG A 141 2.99 36.62 7.25
CA ARG A 141 2.62 36.45 8.65
C ARG A 141 3.84 36.26 9.55
N GLN A 142 4.82 35.48 9.13
CA GLN A 142 6.08 35.31 9.86
C GLN A 142 6.87 36.63 9.94
N LYS A 143 7.00 37.37 8.83
CA LYS A 143 7.65 38.69 8.83
C LYS A 143 6.95 39.70 9.75
N LYS A 144 5.61 39.68 9.84
CA LYS A 144 4.86 40.53 10.78
C LYS A 144 5.08 40.14 12.24
N ARG A 145 5.28 38.85 12.54
CA ARG A 145 5.59 38.36 13.90
C ARG A 145 7.03 38.66 14.35
N LEU A 146 7.95 38.89 13.42
CA LEU A 146 9.37 39.13 13.66
C LEU A 146 9.74 40.63 13.71
N LYS A 147 8.77 41.54 13.56
CA LYS A 147 9.01 42.97 13.78
C LYS A 147 8.95 43.26 15.29
N PRO A 148 9.97 43.93 15.87
CA PRO A 148 10.05 44.24 17.31
C PRO A 148 8.96 45.21 17.76
#